data_AF-A0A1F2Q9X8-F1
#
_entry.id   AF-A0A1F2Q9X8-F1
#
_cell.length_a   1.000
_cell.length_b   1.000
_cell.length_c   1.000
_cell.angle_alpha   90.00
_cell.angle_beta   90.00
_cell.angle_gamma   90.00
#
_symmetry.space_group_name_H-M   'P 1'
#
loop_
_entity.id
_entity.type
_entity.pdbx_description
1 polymer ?
#
loop_
_entity_poly.entity_id
_entity_poly.type
_entity_poly.pdbx_seq_one_letter_code
_entity_poly.pdbx_strand_id
1 'polypeptide(L)'
;MPRVVSTPAGTPPTSYRPWVEVAALVRMSIATWGSSDETWVHWAVPVVEETLNPDGAVPFDPGRRAAFPGDPAPELRGGEVTIDESIAAGLCQALHERWEPQVHYHPVLRLGSRLDESGEEFRQRCASVFSRVARERGGAASDHEARARLAAAFESRAVTGNELEVLHWRVGVGWYPAGVGPAPAPRDPLMHDEPGAGA
;
A
#
# COMPACT_ATOMS: atom_id res chain seq x y z
N MET A 1 6.84 -20.87 -1.77
CA MET A 1 5.83 -21.92 -1.48
C MET A 1 4.52 -21.22 -1.21
N PRO A 2 3.43 -21.51 -1.94
CA PRO A 2 2.15 -20.86 -1.67
C PRO A 2 1.64 -21.32 -0.30
N ARG A 3 1.35 -20.36 0.58
CA ARG A 3 0.74 -20.59 1.89
C ARG A 3 -0.78 -20.75 1.70
N VAL A 4 -1.33 -21.79 2.34
CA VAL A 4 -2.76 -22.03 2.47
C VAL A 4 -3.37 -21.00 3.44
N VAL A 5 -4.61 -20.52 3.23
CA VAL A 5 -5.78 -20.71 4.12
C VAL A 5 -6.95 -19.74 3.81
N SER A 6 -8.13 -20.38 3.76
CA SER A 6 -9.52 -19.91 3.83
C SER A 6 -10.11 -19.09 2.67
N THR A 7 -10.97 -19.76 1.90
CA THR A 7 -12.15 -19.17 1.25
C THR A 7 -12.84 -18.18 2.20
N PRO A 8 -13.31 -17.01 1.72
CA PRO A 8 -14.11 -16.12 2.56
C PRO A 8 -15.29 -16.90 3.14
N ALA A 9 -15.60 -16.67 4.43
CA ALA A 9 -16.77 -17.26 5.06
C ALA A 9 -18.02 -16.82 4.29
N GLY A 10 -18.65 -17.74 3.56
CA GLY A 10 -19.79 -17.44 2.71
C GLY A 10 -20.00 -18.43 1.57
N THR A 11 -20.93 -18.11 0.69
CA THR A 11 -21.21 -18.89 -0.52
C THR A 11 -19.99 -18.85 -1.45
N PRO A 12 -19.50 -20.01 -1.93
CA PRO A 12 -18.38 -20.04 -2.86
C PRO A 12 -18.73 -19.24 -4.15
N PRO A 13 -17.78 -18.47 -4.69
CA PRO A 13 -17.97 -17.76 -5.95
C PRO A 13 -18.33 -18.71 -7.09
N THR A 14 -19.26 -18.29 -7.94
CA THR A 14 -19.67 -19.04 -9.14
C THR A 14 -18.77 -18.78 -10.35
N SER A 15 -17.93 -17.75 -10.29
CA SER A 15 -16.92 -17.44 -11.32
C SER A 15 -15.79 -16.56 -10.76
N TYR A 16 -14.64 -16.63 -11.41
CA TYR A 16 -13.46 -15.83 -11.12
C TYR A 16 -12.99 -15.08 -12.38
N ARG A 17 -12.40 -13.90 -12.20
CA ARG A 17 -11.77 -13.10 -13.26
C ARG A 17 -10.27 -12.94 -12.96
N PRO A 18 -9.41 -12.98 -14.00
CA PRO A 18 -8.00 -12.75 -13.79
C PRO A 18 -7.71 -11.27 -13.52
N TRP A 19 -6.73 -11.04 -12.65
CA TRP A 19 -6.06 -9.76 -12.42
C TRP A 19 -4.56 -9.99 -12.54
N VAL A 20 -3.82 -8.98 -12.98
CA VAL A 20 -2.36 -9.02 -12.99
C VAL A 20 -1.83 -8.32 -11.76
N GLU A 21 -1.19 -9.06 -10.88
CA GLU A 21 -0.53 -8.55 -9.69
C GLU A 21 0.90 -8.14 -10.03
N VAL A 22 1.23 -6.89 -9.70
CA VAL A 22 2.55 -6.30 -9.90
C VAL A 22 3.10 -5.92 -8.54
N ALA A 23 4.30 -6.38 -8.21
CA ALA A 23 5.04 -5.95 -7.04
C ALA A 23 6.37 -5.34 -7.47
N ALA A 24 6.73 -4.21 -6.88
CA ALA A 24 8.01 -3.55 -7.11
C ALA A 24 8.74 -3.34 -5.78
N LEU A 25 10.02 -3.70 -5.75
CA LEU A 25 10.93 -3.22 -4.72
C LEU A 25 11.45 -1.87 -5.16
N VAL A 26 11.13 -0.82 -4.40
CA VAL A 26 11.46 0.55 -4.73
C VAL A 26 12.33 1.14 -3.66
N ARG A 27 13.42 1.78 -4.08
CA ARG A 27 14.23 2.65 -3.22
C ARG A 27 13.80 4.08 -3.44
N MET A 28 13.37 4.72 -2.36
CA MET A 28 13.21 6.16 -2.31
C MET A 28 14.49 6.80 -1.75
N SER A 29 14.96 7.87 -2.39
CA SER A 29 16.10 8.66 -1.88
C SER A 29 15.83 10.15 -2.02
N ILE A 30 15.71 10.84 -0.89
CA ILE A 30 15.45 12.29 -0.83
C ILE A 30 16.64 12.99 -0.17
N ALA A 31 17.52 13.52 -1.02
CA ALA A 31 18.78 14.13 -0.58
C ALA A 31 18.59 15.31 0.37
N THR A 32 17.58 16.16 0.13
CA THR A 32 17.28 17.33 0.97
C THR A 32 16.85 16.97 2.39
N TRP A 33 16.34 15.75 2.60
CA TRP A 33 15.94 15.23 3.91
C TRP A 33 16.97 14.27 4.50
N GLY A 34 18.00 13.89 3.73
CA GLY A 34 18.95 12.85 4.12
C GLY A 34 18.29 11.50 4.37
N SER A 35 17.18 11.21 3.67
CA SER A 35 16.36 10.03 3.90
C SER A 35 16.49 9.05 2.73
N SER A 36 16.65 7.77 3.04
CA SER A 36 16.56 6.69 2.07
C SER A 36 15.81 5.52 2.69
N ASP A 37 14.90 4.94 1.93
CA ASP A 37 14.03 3.85 2.38
C ASP A 37 13.79 2.88 1.21
N GLU A 38 13.67 1.60 1.53
CA GLU A 38 13.32 0.55 0.57
C GLU A 38 12.01 -0.09 0.98
N THR A 39 11.04 -0.10 0.08
CA THR A 39 9.74 -0.71 0.35
C THR A 39 9.25 -1.53 -0.83
N TRP A 40 8.39 -2.50 -0.51
CA TRP A 40 7.60 -3.18 -1.52
C TRP A 40 6.28 -2.46 -1.72
N VAL A 41 6.00 -2.13 -2.98
CA VAL A 41 4.73 -1.57 -3.41
C VAL A 41 4.04 -2.55 -4.35
N HIS A 42 2.71 -2.56 -4.28
CA HIS A 42 1.90 -3.62 -4.85
C HIS A 42 0.67 -3.04 -5.53
N TRP A 43 0.44 -3.45 -6.77
CA TRP A 43 -0.74 -3.11 -7.56
C TRP A 43 -1.37 -4.36 -8.13
N ALA A 44 -2.70 -4.34 -8.25
CA ALA A 44 -3.41 -5.32 -9.03
C ALA A 44 -4.15 -4.61 -10.15
N VAL A 45 -3.99 -5.15 -11.37
CA VAL A 45 -4.45 -4.55 -12.61
C VAL A 45 -5.57 -5.42 -13.17
N PRO A 46 -6.76 -4.87 -13.41
CA PRO A 46 -7.86 -5.64 -13.93
C PRO A 46 -7.61 -6.05 -15.38
N VAL A 47 -8.04 -7.27 -15.71
CA VAL A 47 -8.17 -7.73 -17.10
C VAL A 47 -9.63 -7.53 -17.51
N VAL A 48 -9.86 -6.66 -18.49
CA VAL A 48 -11.18 -6.34 -19.04
C VAL A 48 -11.19 -6.75 -20.50
N GLU A 49 -12.09 -7.65 -20.89
CA GLU A 49 -12.19 -8.14 -22.27
C GLU A 49 -10.83 -8.62 -22.81
N GLU A 50 -10.12 -9.41 -21.99
CA GLU A 50 -8.78 -9.97 -22.29
C GLU A 50 -7.66 -8.93 -22.43
N THR A 51 -7.95 -7.66 -22.12
CA THR A 51 -6.99 -6.56 -22.19
C THR A 51 -6.63 -6.06 -20.79
N LEU A 52 -5.36 -5.77 -20.56
CA LEU A 52 -4.92 -5.12 -19.33
C LEU A 52 -5.44 -3.69 -19.28
N ASN A 53 -6.00 -3.30 -18.14
CA ASN A 53 -6.44 -1.94 -17.89
C ASN A 53 -5.63 -1.30 -16.75
N PRO A 54 -4.45 -0.70 -17.04
CA PRO A 54 -3.62 -0.03 -16.04
C PRO A 54 -4.33 1.14 -15.34
N ASP A 55 -5.31 1.77 -15.98
CA ASP A 55 -6.12 2.85 -15.37
C ASP A 55 -7.03 2.35 -14.26
N GLY A 56 -7.37 1.05 -14.28
CA GLY A 56 -8.09 0.37 -13.21
C GLY A 56 -7.19 -0.21 -12.12
N ALA A 57 -5.88 0.06 -12.14
CA ALA A 57 -4.95 -0.50 -11.17
C ALA A 57 -5.28 -0.03 -9.75
N VAL A 58 -5.31 -0.96 -8.81
CA VAL A 58 -5.57 -0.67 -7.39
C VAL A 58 -4.37 -1.06 -6.54
N PRO A 59 -3.97 -0.24 -5.56
CA PRO A 59 -3.01 -0.67 -4.56
C PRO A 59 -3.63 -1.76 -3.68
N PHE A 60 -2.85 -2.78 -3.34
CA PHE A 60 -3.30 -3.87 -2.46
C PHE A 60 -2.21 -4.29 -1.50
N ASP A 61 -2.58 -4.92 -0.39
CA ASP A 61 -1.63 -5.55 0.53
C ASP A 61 -1.60 -7.06 0.29
N PRO A 62 -0.47 -7.64 -0.13
CA PRO A 62 -0.36 -9.08 -0.33
C PRO A 62 -0.50 -9.86 1.00
N GLY A 63 -0.28 -9.21 2.15
CA GLY A 63 -0.16 -9.80 3.48
C GLY A 63 -1.44 -10.25 4.18
N ARG A 64 -2.63 -9.96 3.65
CA ARG A 64 -3.90 -10.43 4.26
C ARG A 64 -4.94 -11.03 3.31
N ARG A 65 -4.72 -11.00 1.99
CA ARG A 65 -5.69 -11.54 1.01
C ARG A 65 -5.12 -12.45 -0.06
N ALA A 66 -3.79 -12.61 -0.18
CA ALA A 66 -3.21 -13.56 -1.11
C ALA A 66 -3.26 -14.99 -0.56
N ALA A 67 -4.47 -15.52 -0.40
CA ALA A 67 -4.75 -16.93 -0.14
C ALA A 67 -5.76 -17.41 -1.18
N PHE A 68 -5.33 -17.56 -2.43
CA PHE A 68 -6.14 -18.21 -3.46
C PHE A 68 -5.84 -19.72 -3.47
N PRO A 69 -6.87 -20.57 -3.58
CA PRO A 69 -6.72 -22.03 -3.65
C PRO A 69 -6.16 -22.43 -5.02
N GLY A 70 -4.88 -22.12 -5.30
CA GLY A 70 -4.32 -22.32 -6.63
C GLY A 70 -5.17 -21.68 -7.73
N ASP A 71 -5.02 -22.16 -8.96
CA ASP A 71 -5.93 -21.74 -10.02
C ASP A 71 -7.33 -22.32 -9.80
N PRO A 72 -8.41 -21.54 -10.01
CA PRO A 72 -9.76 -22.09 -10.02
C PRO A 72 -9.90 -23.15 -11.12
N ALA A 73 -10.86 -24.06 -10.95
CA ALA A 73 -11.18 -25.04 -11.98
C ALA A 73 -11.52 -24.32 -13.32
N PRO A 74 -11.13 -24.85 -14.49
CA PRO A 74 -11.30 -24.19 -15.78
C PRO A 74 -12.73 -23.69 -16.04
N GLU A 75 -13.74 -24.43 -15.61
CA GLU A 75 -15.16 -24.10 -15.74
C GLU A 75 -15.61 -22.88 -14.91
N LEU A 76 -14.83 -22.47 -13.91
CA LEU A 76 -15.08 -21.29 -13.09
C LEU A 76 -14.29 -20.06 -13.57
N ARG A 77 -13.39 -20.23 -14.55
CA ARG A 77 -12.56 -19.15 -15.10
C ARG A 77 -13.36 -18.34 -16.10
N GLY A 78 -13.54 -17.07 -15.82
CA GLY A 78 -14.08 -16.11 -16.76
C GLY A 78 -12.96 -15.35 -17.47
N GLY A 79 -12.64 -15.75 -18.70
CA GLY A 79 -11.59 -15.13 -19.52
C GLY A 79 -10.21 -15.70 -19.23
N GLU A 80 -9.23 -15.28 -20.02
CA GLU A 80 -7.83 -15.72 -19.92
C GLU A 80 -6.91 -14.51 -20.05
N VAL A 81 -5.72 -14.58 -19.44
CA VAL A 81 -4.67 -13.60 -19.65
C VAL A 81 -3.35 -14.33 -19.77
N THR A 82 -2.60 -14.01 -20.82
CA THR A 82 -1.22 -14.47 -20.99
C THR A 82 -0.31 -13.26 -20.85
N ILE A 83 0.69 -13.37 -19.96
CA ILE A 83 1.67 -12.31 -19.72
C ILE A 83 3.02 -12.82 -20.17
N ASP A 84 3.51 -12.28 -21.28
CA ASP A 84 4.90 -12.43 -21.70
C ASP A 84 5.76 -11.30 -21.15
N GLU A 85 7.06 -11.36 -21.43
CA GLU A 85 8.04 -10.38 -20.97
C GLU A 85 7.75 -8.96 -21.51
N SER A 86 7.28 -8.83 -22.74
CA SER A 86 7.00 -7.53 -23.35
C SER A 86 5.77 -6.88 -22.72
N ILE A 87 4.71 -7.65 -22.50
CA ILE A 87 3.49 -7.19 -21.83
C ILE A 87 3.82 -6.83 -20.37
N ALA A 88 4.60 -7.66 -19.68
CA ALA A 88 5.01 -7.39 -18.30
C ALA A 88 5.83 -6.09 -18.20
N ALA A 89 6.81 -5.90 -19.09
CA ALA A 89 7.63 -4.69 -19.11
C ALA A 89 6.80 -3.43 -19.42
N GLY A 90 5.92 -3.50 -20.42
CA GLY A 90 5.02 -2.39 -20.77
C GLY A 90 4.06 -2.03 -19.63
N LEU A 91 3.53 -3.04 -18.92
CA LEU A 91 2.69 -2.82 -17.75
C LEU A 91 3.47 -2.15 -16.61
N CYS A 92 4.67 -2.65 -16.28
CA CYS A 92 5.50 -2.09 -15.22
C CYS A 92 5.87 -0.63 -15.52
N GLN A 93 6.23 -0.32 -16.77
CA GLN A 93 6.50 1.05 -17.21
C GLN A 93 5.25 1.93 -17.06
N ALA A 94 4.09 1.47 -17.55
CA ALA A 94 2.85 2.22 -17.47
C ALA A 94 2.42 2.52 -16.02
N LEU A 95 2.68 1.59 -15.08
CA LEU A 95 2.44 1.81 -13.66
C LEU A 95 3.44 2.79 -13.06
N HIS A 96 4.73 2.65 -13.40
CA HIS A 96 5.78 3.54 -12.90
C HIS A 96 5.56 4.99 -13.33
N GLU A 97 5.20 5.22 -14.61
CA GLU A 97 4.97 6.57 -15.16
C GLU A 97 3.77 7.30 -14.52
N ARG A 98 2.79 6.55 -14.01
CA ARG A 98 1.59 7.10 -13.37
C ARG A 98 1.71 7.21 -11.86
N TRP A 99 2.77 6.65 -11.29
CA TRP A 99 2.90 6.55 -9.84
C TRP A 99 3.49 7.83 -9.26
N GLU A 100 2.64 8.58 -8.56
CA GLU A 100 3.00 9.83 -7.87
C GLU A 100 2.85 9.67 -6.35
N PRO A 101 3.71 8.89 -5.68
CA PRO A 101 3.58 8.66 -4.24
C PRO A 101 3.80 9.97 -3.47
N GLN A 102 3.00 10.16 -2.43
CA GLN A 102 3.13 11.28 -1.50
C GLN A 102 3.98 10.85 -0.32
N VAL A 103 4.88 11.72 0.10
CA VAL A 103 5.75 11.50 1.26
C VAL A 103 5.76 12.71 2.16
N HIS A 104 6.09 12.46 3.41
CA HIS A 104 5.96 13.42 4.50
C HIS A 104 7.30 13.62 5.20
N TYR A 105 7.55 14.83 5.68
CA TYR A 105 8.75 15.14 6.44
C TYR A 105 8.46 16.08 7.60
N HIS A 106 8.93 15.70 8.77
CA HIS A 106 8.82 16.52 9.97
C HIS A 106 10.13 17.28 10.20
N PRO A 107 10.17 18.62 10.02
CA PRO A 107 11.43 19.38 10.05
C PRO A 107 12.09 19.42 11.43
N VAL A 108 11.29 19.50 12.50
CA VAL A 108 11.81 19.51 13.88
C VAL A 108 12.37 18.14 14.29
N LEU A 109 11.67 17.05 13.95
CA LEU A 109 12.11 15.69 14.26
C LEU A 109 13.18 15.16 13.30
N ARG A 110 13.34 15.82 12.13
CA ARG A 110 14.14 15.35 10.99
C ARG A 110 13.81 13.91 10.61
N LEU A 111 12.50 13.64 10.51
CA LEU A 111 11.97 12.32 10.23
C LEU A 111 11.20 12.34 8.91
N GLY A 112 11.53 11.45 7.98
CA GLY A 112 10.76 11.20 6.76
C GLY A 112 9.75 10.06 6.94
N SER A 113 8.64 10.11 6.21
CA SER A 113 7.73 8.97 6.08
C SER A 113 8.38 7.84 5.28
N ARG A 114 7.85 6.64 5.46
CA ARG A 114 8.08 5.56 4.48
C ARG A 114 7.23 5.84 3.23
N LEU A 115 7.56 5.17 2.13
CA LEU A 115 6.88 5.38 0.84
C LEU A 115 5.47 4.78 0.80
N ASP A 116 5.21 3.75 1.60
CA ASP A 116 3.92 3.09 1.80
C ASP A 116 3.13 3.63 3.01
N GLU A 117 3.71 4.58 3.76
CA GLU A 117 3.11 5.12 4.98
C GLU A 117 2.21 6.32 4.67
N SER A 118 0.95 6.23 5.08
CA SER A 118 0.01 7.34 4.96
C SER A 118 0.37 8.52 5.88
N GLY A 119 -0.12 9.72 5.53
CA GLY A 119 0.06 10.90 6.39
C GLY A 119 -0.56 10.76 7.79
N GLU A 120 -1.56 9.88 7.97
CA GLU A 120 -2.10 9.59 9.30
C GLU A 120 -1.16 8.72 10.13
N GLU A 121 -0.65 7.63 9.55
CA GLU A 121 0.35 6.77 10.22
C GLU A 121 1.63 7.55 10.53
N PHE A 122 2.07 8.40 9.60
CA PHE A 122 3.21 9.28 9.83
C PHE A 122 3.00 10.25 11.00
N ARG A 123 1.81 10.88 11.09
CA ARG A 123 1.43 11.74 12.22
C ARG A 123 1.47 10.97 13.54
N GLN A 124 0.89 9.78 13.58
CA GLN A 124 0.88 8.93 14.78
C GLN A 124 2.31 8.54 15.20
N ARG A 125 3.17 8.20 14.22
CA ARG A 125 4.59 7.91 14.47
C ARG A 125 5.32 9.14 15.03
N CYS A 126 5.08 10.33 14.50
CA CYS A 126 5.63 11.58 15.03
C CYS A 126 5.17 11.86 16.47
N ALA A 127 3.86 11.71 16.75
CA ALA A 127 3.30 11.90 18.09
C ALA A 127 3.88 10.92 19.12
N SER A 128 4.13 9.68 18.71
CA SER A 128 4.81 8.66 19.54
C SER A 128 6.25 9.07 19.88
N VAL A 129 7.00 9.58 18.89
CA VAL A 129 8.37 10.10 19.11
C VAL A 129 8.36 11.28 20.08
N PHE A 130 7.45 12.25 19.91
CA PHE A 130 7.32 13.38 20.84
C PHE A 130 7.00 12.92 22.27
N SER A 131 6.06 11.99 22.42
CA SER A 131 5.67 11.44 23.72
C SER A 131 6.86 10.79 24.43
N ARG A 132 7.69 10.05 23.69
CA ARG A 132 8.91 9.43 24.22
C ARG A 132 9.92 10.47 24.70
N VAL A 133 10.23 11.47 23.87
CA VAL A 133 11.20 12.54 24.20
C VAL A 133 10.74 13.37 25.40
N ALA A 134 9.45 13.69 25.49
CA ALA A 134 8.90 14.44 26.61
C ALA A 134 9.04 13.66 27.94
N ARG A 135 8.77 12.35 27.91
CA ARG A 135 8.91 11.46 29.08
C ARG A 135 10.37 11.37 29.54
N GLU A 136 11.32 11.25 28.61
CA GLU A 136 12.76 11.15 28.92
C GLU A 136 13.31 12.44 29.55
N ARG A 137 12.76 13.60 29.20
CA ARG A 137 13.19 14.91 29.72
C ARG A 137 12.48 15.33 31.01
N GLY A 138 11.71 14.43 31.64
CA GLY A 138 10.94 14.74 32.85
C GLY A 138 9.87 15.81 32.64
N GLY A 139 9.51 16.10 31.39
CA GLY A 139 8.42 17.01 31.08
C GLY A 139 7.11 16.36 31.50
N ALA A 140 6.24 17.12 32.17
CA ALA A 140 4.85 16.72 32.39
C ALA A 140 4.24 16.25 31.05
N ALA A 141 3.21 15.41 31.10
CA ALA A 141 2.40 15.06 29.95
C ALA A 141 1.87 16.34 29.30
N SER A 142 2.66 16.91 28.39
CA SER A 142 2.44 18.23 27.81
C SER A 142 1.13 18.16 27.04
N ASP A 143 0.37 19.24 27.17
CA ASP A 143 -0.87 19.52 26.45
C ASP A 143 -0.99 18.70 25.16
N HIS A 144 -1.90 17.72 25.18
CA HIS A 144 -2.13 16.78 24.09
C HIS A 144 -2.36 17.55 22.77
N GLU A 145 -2.98 18.72 22.85
CA GLU A 145 -3.23 19.60 21.72
C GLU A 145 -1.96 20.26 21.16
N ALA A 146 -1.01 20.64 22.01
CA ALA A 146 0.30 21.13 21.55
C ALA A 146 1.13 20.02 20.89
N ARG A 147 1.03 18.78 21.38
CA ARG A 147 1.66 17.60 20.76
C ARG A 147 1.04 17.27 19.41
N ALA A 148 -0.28 17.29 19.31
CA ALA A 148 -1.00 17.06 18.06
C ALA A 148 -0.66 18.14 17.02
N ARG A 149 -0.62 19.42 17.43
CA ARG A 149 -0.20 20.54 16.57
C ARG A 149 1.22 20.39 16.06
N LEU A 150 2.16 20.00 16.92
CA LEU A 150 3.54 19.72 16.50
C LEU A 150 3.61 18.54 15.55
N ALA A 151 2.95 17.41 15.87
CA ALA A 151 2.93 16.24 15.00
C ALA A 151 2.23 16.48 13.65
N ALA A 152 1.35 17.47 13.56
CA ALA A 152 0.69 17.89 12.32
C ALA A 152 1.52 18.87 11.47
N ALA A 153 2.61 19.43 12.02
CA ALA A 153 3.48 20.39 11.33
C ALA A 153 4.54 19.68 10.46
N PHE A 154 4.09 18.79 9.57
CA PHE A 154 4.95 18.15 8.57
C PHE A 154 4.65 18.68 7.17
N GLU A 155 5.70 18.66 6.34
CA GLU A 155 5.64 18.99 4.93
C GLU A 155 5.22 17.74 4.16
N SER A 156 4.45 17.92 3.08
CA SER A 156 4.05 16.83 2.18
C SER A 156 4.39 17.19 0.76
N ARG A 157 4.87 16.23 -0.03
CA ARG A 157 5.05 16.41 -1.47
C ARG A 157 5.02 15.08 -2.22
N ALA A 158 4.78 15.19 -3.52
CA ALA A 158 5.03 14.09 -4.44
C ALA A 158 6.53 13.81 -4.54
N VAL A 159 6.87 12.51 -4.62
CA VAL A 159 8.21 12.08 -5.00
C VAL A 159 8.32 12.13 -6.52
N THR A 160 9.43 12.68 -7.01
CA THR A 160 9.67 12.82 -8.46
C THR A 160 10.57 11.69 -8.98
N GLY A 161 10.56 11.44 -10.29
CA GLY A 161 11.17 10.24 -10.88
C GLY A 161 12.67 10.02 -10.58
N ASN A 162 13.45 11.07 -10.28
CA ASN A 162 14.86 10.92 -9.91
C ASN A 162 15.07 10.47 -8.44
N GLU A 163 14.02 10.50 -7.65
CA GLU A 163 14.03 10.17 -6.22
C GLU A 163 13.47 8.75 -5.96
N LEU A 164 12.95 8.09 -7.01
CA LEU A 164 12.46 6.71 -7.00
C LEU A 164 13.31 5.86 -7.94
N GLU A 165 13.91 4.81 -7.40
CA GLU A 165 14.62 3.79 -8.16
C GLU A 165 13.88 2.47 -7.99
N VAL A 166 13.45 1.85 -9.09
CA VAL A 166 12.87 0.51 -9.03
C VAL A 166 13.99 -0.53 -9.16
N LEU A 167 14.19 -1.30 -8.09
CA LEU A 167 15.25 -2.28 -7.99
C LEU A 167 14.85 -3.64 -8.56
N HIS A 168 13.58 -3.99 -8.44
CA HIS A 168 13.06 -5.29 -8.88
C HIS A 168 11.57 -5.24 -9.17
N TRP A 169 11.15 -5.95 -10.21
CA TRP A 169 9.75 -6.16 -10.56
C TRP A 169 9.37 -7.63 -10.40
N ARG A 170 8.13 -7.87 -9.98
CA ARG A 170 7.47 -9.18 -10.03
C ARG A 170 6.08 -9.00 -10.61
N VAL A 171 5.74 -9.86 -11.55
CA VAL A 171 4.43 -9.87 -12.20
C VAL A 171 3.86 -11.27 -12.09
N GLY A 172 2.59 -11.38 -11.72
CA GLY A 172 1.87 -12.63 -11.61
C GLY A 172 0.39 -12.47 -11.94
N VAL A 173 -0.31 -13.58 -12.08
CA VAL A 173 -1.77 -13.58 -12.32
C VAL A 173 -2.46 -14.09 -11.06
N GLY A 174 -3.44 -13.32 -10.58
CA GLY A 174 -4.33 -13.69 -9.49
C GLY A 174 -5.76 -13.85 -9.98
N TRP A 175 -6.52 -14.77 -9.38
CA TRP A 175 -7.92 -15.03 -9.72
C TRP A 175 -8.85 -14.53 -8.64
N TYR A 176 -9.65 -13.51 -8.96
CA TYR A 176 -10.54 -12.86 -8.01
C TYR A 176 -12.00 -13.22 -8.29
N PRO A 177 -12.86 -13.39 -7.26
CA PRO A 177 -14.29 -13.62 -7.49
C PRO A 177 -14.88 -12.55 -8.41
N ALA A 178 -15.72 -12.93 -9.36
CA ALA A 178 -16.32 -11.97 -10.28
C ALA A 178 -17.11 -10.89 -9.51
N GLY A 179 -16.85 -9.62 -9.83
CA GLY A 179 -17.44 -8.47 -9.13
C GLY A 179 -16.75 -8.09 -7.82
N VAL A 180 -15.74 -8.84 -7.36
CA VAL A 180 -14.95 -8.53 -6.16
C VAL A 180 -13.48 -8.46 -6.56
N GLY A 181 -12.99 -7.24 -6.79
CA GLY A 181 -11.57 -7.02 -7.05
C GLY A 181 -10.70 -7.15 -5.79
N PRO A 182 -9.37 -7.09 -5.95
CA PRO A 182 -8.46 -6.81 -4.86
C PRO A 182 -8.89 -5.52 -4.17
N ALA A 183 -8.91 -5.54 -2.84
CA ALA A 183 -9.16 -4.35 -2.06
C ALA A 183 -7.85 -3.91 -1.40
N PRO A 184 -7.64 -2.60 -1.24
CA PRO A 184 -6.59 -2.10 -0.35
C PRO A 184 -6.77 -2.73 1.03
N ALA A 185 -5.67 -2.87 1.78
CA ALA A 185 -5.76 -3.29 3.17
C ALA A 185 -6.80 -2.42 3.88
N PRO A 186 -7.73 -3.01 4.66
CA PRO A 186 -8.49 -2.18 5.59
C PRO A 186 -7.47 -1.43 6.44
N ARG A 187 -7.52 -0.09 6.41
CA ARG A 187 -6.83 0.73 7.41
C ARG A 187 -7.25 0.18 8.76
N ASP A 188 -6.30 -0.21 9.59
CA ASP A 188 -6.58 -0.95 10.82
C ASP A 188 -7.66 -0.21 11.63
N PRO A 189 -8.88 -0.76 11.76
CA PRO A 189 -9.99 -0.04 12.41
C PRO A 189 -9.75 0.19 13.90
N LEU A 190 -8.72 -0.43 14.48
CA LEU A 190 -8.28 -0.26 15.86
C LEU A 190 -7.63 1.10 16.16
N MET A 191 -7.51 2.00 15.17
CA MET A 191 -7.05 3.38 15.40
C MET A 191 -8.18 4.41 15.47
N HIS A 192 -9.45 3.99 15.43
CA HIS A 192 -10.59 4.84 15.81
C HIS A 192 -11.02 4.53 17.24
N ASP A 193 -10.21 4.96 18.22
CA ASP A 193 -10.76 5.32 19.53
C ASP A 193 -11.28 6.76 19.40
N GLU A 194 -12.56 6.94 19.05
CA GLU A 194 -13.28 8.11 19.53
C GLU A 194 -13.80 7.82 20.95
N PRO A 195 -13.55 8.71 21.92
CA PRO A 195 -14.12 8.58 23.25
C PRO A 195 -15.58 9.01 23.23
N GLY A 196 -16.48 8.09 23.57
CA GLY A 196 -17.68 8.40 24.34
C GLY A 196 -18.99 8.59 23.57
N ALA A 197 -19.91 7.65 23.80
CA ALA A 197 -21.30 8.00 24.05
C ALA A 197 -21.82 7.11 25.19
N GLY A 198 -21.40 7.47 26.41
CA GLY A 198 -22.16 7.18 27.61
C GLY A 198 -23.01 8.41 27.93
N ALA A 199 -24.29 8.36 27.59
CA ALA A 199 -25.40 9.04 28.25
C ALA A 199 -26.70 8.41 27.75
#